data_AF-A0A0F9J200-F1
#
_entry.id   AF-A0A0F9J200-F1
#
_cell.length_a   1.000
_cell.length_b   1.000
_cell.length_c   1.000
_cell.angle_alpha   90.00
_cell.angle_beta   90.00
_cell.angle_gamma   90.00
#
_symmetry.space_group_name_H-M   'P 1'
#
loop_
_entity.id
_entity.type
_entity.pdbx_description
1 polymer ?
#
loop_
_entity_poly.entity_id
_entity_poly.type
_entity_poly.pdbx_seq_one_letter_code
_entity_poly.pdbx_strand_id
1 'polypeptide(L)'
;MNNETSNLPTINYSKEAFELIKSHEANQDLIFVAPEDLRTQSMFLPEVVVIKSTIDDYHDLKTGQFMPKGHQTDRIGEAAGIAFLDKNCGTRTELVDGNTAYVGFAQAKKRMPDGTWRTSSICEYEFNPVLRAEEDILRDKGDKYKDENKRKLLTLTYKKFGRARAGTGARLRVIRELTGMQTSFKRDQLQKSMVFCRIAVNTDLLLADPKTREVALEAALGVTRQIYGPPKEGPKALSDHYTVEDDNHGQAPPPENNTQKHGGQTTDDIWGKTGETDEQKKTREMADDLRKRRMEYSKELSEKALIEIDTALSEPINPHLINVAIENLDAWEVWRTEQRGGK
;
A
#
# COMPACT_ATOMS: atom_id res chain seq x y z
N MET A 1 4.00 -17.43 -48.62
CA MET A 1 4.84 -17.31 -47.40
C MET A 1 4.66 -15.90 -46.89
N ASN A 2 3.71 -15.72 -45.96
CA ASN A 2 3.45 -14.42 -45.35
C ASN A 2 4.55 -14.18 -44.32
N ASN A 3 5.33 -13.11 -44.52
CA ASN A 3 6.26 -12.59 -43.54
C ASN A 3 5.43 -12.13 -42.33
N GLU A 4 5.27 -12.99 -41.34
CA GLU A 4 5.04 -12.56 -39.96
C GLU A 4 6.30 -11.84 -39.51
N THR A 5 6.39 -10.54 -39.82
CA THR A 5 7.29 -9.66 -39.09
C THR A 5 6.82 -9.70 -37.64
N SER A 6 7.54 -10.46 -36.82
CA SER A 6 7.46 -10.38 -35.37
C SER A 6 7.55 -8.90 -35.00
N ASN A 7 6.43 -8.31 -34.61
CA ASN A 7 6.35 -6.97 -34.03
C ASN A 7 7.04 -7.01 -32.67
N LEU A 8 8.38 -7.13 -32.67
CA LEU A 8 9.18 -6.85 -31.50
C LEU A 8 8.99 -5.36 -31.18
N PRO A 9 8.75 -5.00 -29.90
CA PRO A 9 8.45 -3.64 -29.53
C PRO A 9 9.63 -2.74 -29.92
N THR A 10 9.35 -1.76 -30.77
CA THR A 10 10.34 -0.76 -31.17
C THR A 10 10.83 -0.08 -29.90
N ILE A 11 12.13 -0.17 -29.62
CA ILE A 11 12.74 0.53 -28.49
C ILE A 11 12.56 2.02 -28.75
N ASN A 12 11.81 2.69 -27.88
CA ASN A 12 11.59 4.11 -27.96
C ASN A 12 12.67 4.81 -27.13
N TYR A 13 13.48 5.64 -27.78
CA TYR A 13 14.47 6.45 -27.11
C TYR A 13 13.88 7.84 -26.91
N SER A 14 13.56 8.19 -25.66
CA SER A 14 13.09 9.55 -25.37
C SER A 14 14.26 10.52 -25.43
N LYS A 15 14.42 11.16 -26.60
CA LYS A 15 15.43 12.22 -26.81
C LYS A 15 15.26 13.35 -25.79
N GLU A 16 14.03 13.73 -25.50
CA GLU A 16 13.68 14.76 -24.53
C GLU A 16 14.16 14.40 -23.11
N ALA A 17 13.90 13.17 -22.66
CA ALA A 17 14.37 12.70 -21.35
C ALA A 17 15.90 12.73 -21.26
N PHE A 18 16.59 12.34 -22.34
CA PHE A 18 18.04 12.35 -22.39
C PHE A 18 18.63 13.76 -22.38
N GLU A 19 18.05 14.68 -23.15
CA GLU A 19 18.46 16.10 -23.17
C GLU A 19 18.25 16.76 -21.80
N LEU A 20 17.12 16.47 -21.14
CA LEU A 20 16.84 16.95 -19.79
C LEU A 20 17.90 16.45 -18.80
N ILE A 21 18.22 15.16 -18.81
CA ILE A 21 19.26 14.59 -17.93
C ILE A 21 20.61 15.23 -18.19
N LYS A 22 21.00 15.41 -19.46
CA LYS A 22 22.25 16.10 -19.82
C LYS A 22 22.31 17.53 -19.31
N SER A 23 21.19 18.26 -19.35
CA SER A 23 21.14 19.63 -18.82
C SER A 23 21.39 19.67 -17.30
N HIS A 24 20.87 18.68 -16.57
CA HIS A 24 21.09 18.55 -15.12
C HIS A 24 22.50 18.05 -14.78
N GLU A 25 23.05 17.14 -15.59
CA GLU A 25 24.44 16.70 -15.46
C GLU A 25 25.42 17.87 -15.65
N ALA A 26 25.16 18.74 -16.65
CA ALA A 26 25.94 19.96 -16.86
C ALA A 26 25.86 20.94 -15.67
N ASN A 27 24.72 21.00 -14.98
CA ASN A 27 24.53 21.77 -13.75
C ASN A 27 25.12 21.09 -12.50
N GLN A 28 25.78 19.95 -12.67
CA GLN A 28 26.35 19.13 -11.60
C GLN A 28 25.30 18.64 -10.58
N ASP A 29 24.06 18.46 -10.99
CA ASP A 29 23.00 17.88 -10.18
C ASP A 29 23.24 16.39 -9.88
N LEU A 30 22.50 15.82 -8.93
CA LEU A 30 22.62 14.42 -8.52
C LEU A 30 21.76 13.54 -9.41
N ILE A 31 22.37 12.77 -10.30
CA ILE A 31 21.67 11.91 -11.26
C ILE A 31 21.58 10.48 -10.73
N PHE A 32 20.36 9.99 -10.55
CA PHE A 32 20.06 8.61 -10.14
C PHE A 32 19.24 7.87 -11.22
N VAL A 33 19.56 8.16 -12.48
CA VAL A 33 18.94 7.55 -13.66
C VAL A 33 19.95 6.63 -14.32
N ALA A 34 19.61 5.35 -14.47
CA ALA A 34 20.46 4.43 -15.20
C ALA A 34 20.30 4.65 -16.72
N PRO A 35 21.35 4.53 -17.55
CA PRO A 35 21.22 4.65 -18.99
C PRO A 35 20.21 3.66 -19.60
N GLU A 36 20.05 2.47 -19.00
CA GLU A 36 19.01 1.53 -19.39
C GLU A 36 17.59 2.06 -19.16
N ASP A 37 17.35 2.89 -18.14
CA ASP A 37 16.02 3.41 -17.80
C ASP A 37 15.42 4.24 -18.95
N LEU A 38 16.26 4.76 -19.85
CA LEU A 38 15.86 5.59 -21.00
C LEU A 38 15.56 4.80 -22.27
N ARG A 39 15.80 3.48 -22.26
CA ARG A 39 15.60 2.59 -23.41
C ARG A 39 14.36 1.74 -23.20
N THR A 40 13.19 2.37 -23.32
CA THR A 40 11.91 1.71 -23.06
C THR A 40 11.37 0.99 -24.28
N GLN A 41 10.57 -0.05 -24.08
CA GLN A 41 9.70 -0.58 -25.14
C GLN A 41 8.60 0.44 -25.47
N SER A 42 8.04 0.38 -26.68
CA SER A 42 7.03 1.34 -27.18
C SER A 42 5.81 1.55 -26.27
N MET A 43 5.41 0.54 -25.51
CA MET A 43 4.29 0.59 -24.55
C MET A 43 4.63 1.35 -23.26
N PHE A 44 5.89 1.74 -23.05
CA PHE A 44 6.35 2.42 -21.85
C PHE A 44 7.13 3.69 -22.20
N LEU A 45 7.04 4.67 -21.30
CA LEU A 45 7.72 5.95 -21.43
C LEU A 45 8.59 6.20 -20.19
N PRO A 46 9.85 6.64 -20.37
CA PRO A 46 10.65 7.10 -19.25
C PRO A 46 10.20 8.52 -18.84
N GLU A 47 9.71 8.66 -17.62
CA GLU A 47 9.40 9.94 -17.01
C GLU A 47 10.54 10.37 -16.09
N VAL A 48 11.19 11.47 -16.46
CA VAL A 48 12.25 12.07 -15.65
C VAL A 48 11.64 13.01 -14.62
N VAL A 49 11.92 12.78 -13.34
CA VAL A 49 11.41 13.56 -12.23
C VAL A 49 12.56 14.24 -11.52
N VAL A 50 12.45 15.56 -11.35
CA VAL A 50 13.47 16.39 -10.70
C VAL A 50 12.97 16.84 -9.33
N ILE A 51 13.69 16.46 -8.28
CA ILE A 51 13.41 16.85 -6.90
C ILE A 51 14.37 17.96 -6.50
N LYS A 52 13.81 19.14 -6.22
CA LYS A 52 14.53 20.21 -5.52
C LYS A 52 14.25 20.09 -4.03
N SER A 53 15.33 20.10 -3.26
CA SER A 53 15.28 19.92 -1.81
C SER A 53 15.99 21.08 -1.13
N THR A 54 15.60 21.35 0.10
CA THR A 54 16.23 22.32 0.98
C THR A 54 16.96 21.59 2.10
N ILE A 55 17.81 22.29 2.83
CA ILE A 55 18.50 21.69 3.98
C ILE A 55 17.52 21.21 5.06
N ASP A 56 16.36 21.86 5.17
CA ASP A 56 15.32 21.52 6.14
C ASP A 56 14.62 20.20 5.82
N ASP A 57 14.82 19.64 4.63
CA ASP A 57 14.29 18.33 4.25
C ASP A 57 15.14 17.17 4.78
N TYR A 58 16.24 17.47 5.49
CA TYR A 58 17.20 16.49 5.98
C TYR A 58 17.43 16.56 7.50
N HIS A 59 17.75 15.41 8.08
CA HIS A 59 18.31 15.27 9.40
C HIS A 59 19.83 15.48 9.34
N ASP A 60 20.34 16.44 10.10
CA ASP A 60 21.78 16.59 10.33
C ASP A 60 22.26 15.51 11.32
N LEU A 61 23.20 14.67 10.87
CA LEU A 61 23.79 13.61 11.71
C LEU A 61 24.91 14.12 12.63
N LYS A 62 25.20 15.43 12.61
CA LYS A 62 26.31 16.10 13.33
C LYS A 62 27.70 15.56 12.97
N THR A 63 27.81 14.90 11.82
CA THR A 63 29.05 14.37 11.24
C THR A 63 29.37 15.03 9.90
N GLY A 64 28.65 16.11 9.55
CA GLY A 64 28.70 16.73 8.22
C GLY A 64 27.92 15.95 7.15
N GLN A 65 27.19 14.91 7.57
CA GLN A 65 26.34 14.07 6.72
C GLN A 65 24.87 14.31 7.05
N PHE A 66 24.04 14.27 6.02
CA PHE A 66 22.62 14.57 6.08
C PHE A 66 21.82 13.40 5.54
N MET A 67 20.76 13.01 6.25
CA MET A 67 19.84 11.94 5.82
C MET A 67 18.46 12.51 5.54
N PRO A 68 17.76 12.08 4.48
CA PRO A 68 16.43 12.59 4.18
C PRO A 68 15.46 12.30 5.32
N LYS A 69 14.57 13.27 5.60
CA LYS A 69 13.43 13.09 6.50
C LYS A 69 12.39 12.17 5.87
N GLY A 70 11.37 11.78 6.65
CA GLY A 70 10.28 10.90 6.20
C GLY A 70 9.62 11.37 4.91
N HIS A 71 9.12 12.61 4.88
CA HIS A 71 8.45 13.19 3.70
C HIS A 71 9.35 13.23 2.47
N GLN A 72 10.64 13.53 2.67
CA GLN A 72 11.61 13.57 1.58
C GLN A 72 11.93 12.16 1.07
N THR A 73 11.97 11.17 1.96
CA THR A 73 12.12 9.75 1.61
C THR A 73 10.93 9.28 0.76
N ASP A 74 9.72 9.67 1.13
CA ASP A 74 8.50 9.36 0.37
C ASP A 74 8.54 9.98 -1.03
N ARG A 75 8.88 11.27 -1.12
CA ARG A 75 9.01 12.00 -2.38
C ARG A 75 10.06 11.39 -3.31
N ILE A 76 11.20 10.94 -2.76
CA ILE A 76 12.24 10.24 -3.51
C ILE A 76 11.70 8.90 -4.05
N GLY A 77 11.01 8.12 -3.21
CA GLY A 77 10.42 6.84 -3.61
C GLY A 77 9.43 7.00 -4.76
N GLU A 78 8.54 8.01 -4.67
CA GLU A 78 7.55 8.32 -5.71
C GLU A 78 8.22 8.76 -7.02
N ALA A 79 9.20 9.66 -6.95
CA ALA A 79 9.94 10.13 -8.12
C ALA A 79 10.70 9.00 -8.83
N ALA A 80 11.18 8.01 -8.07
CA ALA A 80 11.84 6.82 -8.60
C ALA A 80 10.86 5.74 -9.11
N GLY A 81 9.54 5.95 -8.98
CA GLY A 81 8.53 4.97 -9.40
C GLY A 81 8.51 3.70 -8.54
N ILE A 82 8.84 3.83 -7.26
CA ILE A 82 8.92 2.70 -6.33
C ILE A 82 7.55 2.46 -5.68
N ALA A 83 7.02 1.25 -5.86
CA ALA A 83 5.80 0.79 -5.22
C ALA A 83 6.13 -0.18 -4.07
N PHE A 84 5.86 0.24 -2.84
CA PHE A 84 6.07 -0.59 -1.65
C PHE A 84 5.06 -1.75 -1.61
N LEU A 85 5.52 -2.92 -1.14
CA LEU A 85 4.70 -4.12 -1.05
C LEU A 85 4.13 -4.24 0.37
N ASP A 86 2.83 -3.97 0.53
CA ASP A 86 2.18 -3.90 1.85
C ASP A 86 2.45 -5.13 2.73
N LYS A 87 2.40 -6.33 2.14
CA LYS A 87 2.65 -7.60 2.86
C LYS A 87 4.04 -7.70 3.48
N ASN A 88 5.03 -7.01 2.89
CA ASN A 88 6.43 -7.06 3.28
C ASN A 88 6.92 -5.70 3.79
N CYS A 89 6.01 -4.87 4.28
CA CYS A 89 6.31 -3.60 4.93
C CYS A 89 5.72 -3.62 6.35
N GLY A 90 6.53 -3.27 7.34
CA GLY A 90 6.06 -3.26 8.71
C GLY A 90 7.14 -2.91 9.71
N THR A 91 6.76 -3.01 10.99
CA THR A 91 7.69 -2.85 12.11
C THR A 91 7.42 -3.94 13.13
N ARG A 92 8.49 -4.41 13.76
CA ARG A 92 8.44 -5.31 14.91
C ARG A 92 9.31 -4.77 16.03
N THR A 93 9.09 -5.30 17.22
CA THR A 93 9.84 -4.92 18.42
C THR A 93 10.70 -6.09 18.82
N GLU A 94 11.98 -5.84 19.06
CA GLU A 94 12.96 -6.83 19.49
C GLU A 94 13.66 -6.35 20.75
N LEU A 95 14.24 -7.29 21.49
CA LEU A 95 15.14 -6.98 22.61
C LEU A 95 16.57 -7.16 22.12
N VAL A 96 17.30 -6.05 22.04
CA VAL A 96 18.72 -6.02 21.65
C VAL A 96 19.49 -5.46 22.83
N ASP A 97 20.43 -6.24 23.37
CA ASP A 97 21.25 -5.89 24.53
C ASP A 97 20.43 -5.41 25.74
N GLY A 98 19.31 -6.09 26.02
CA GLY A 98 18.40 -5.76 27.13
C GLY A 98 17.54 -4.51 26.91
N ASN A 99 17.67 -3.85 25.75
CA ASN A 99 16.89 -2.66 25.40
C ASN A 99 15.86 -2.98 24.32
N THR A 100 14.70 -2.32 24.40
CA THR A 100 13.68 -2.37 23.34
C THR A 100 14.20 -1.68 22.08
N ALA A 101 14.42 -2.44 21.01
CA ALA A 101 14.72 -1.94 19.68
C ALA A 101 13.50 -2.09 18.76
N TYR A 102 13.36 -1.17 17.82
CA TYR A 102 12.34 -1.23 16.78
C TYR A 102 12.99 -1.62 15.46
N VAL A 103 12.57 -2.75 14.88
CA VAL A 103 13.07 -3.19 13.58
C VAL A 103 12.00 -2.93 12.53
N GLY A 104 12.30 -2.03 11.60
CA GLY A 104 11.49 -1.81 10.41
C GLY A 104 11.94 -2.76 9.31
N PHE A 105 11.00 -3.28 8.54
CA PHE A 105 11.27 -4.07 7.35
C PHE A 105 10.43 -3.53 6.20
N ALA A 106 11.01 -3.49 5.00
CA ALA A 106 10.33 -3.02 3.80
C ALA A 106 10.82 -3.79 2.57
N GLN A 107 9.92 -3.98 1.62
CA GLN A 107 10.22 -4.45 0.27
C GLN A 107 9.41 -3.63 -0.72
N ALA A 108 9.99 -3.34 -1.88
CA ALA A 108 9.29 -2.64 -2.94
C ALA A 108 9.64 -3.21 -4.31
N LYS A 109 8.95 -2.71 -5.32
CA LYS A 109 9.24 -2.98 -6.72
C LYS A 109 9.33 -1.69 -7.53
N LYS A 110 10.21 -1.67 -8.52
CA LYS A 110 10.34 -0.63 -9.54
C LYS A 110 10.03 -1.25 -10.90
N ARG A 111 9.30 -0.54 -11.76
CA ARG A 111 9.06 -0.98 -13.14
C ARG A 111 10.32 -0.75 -13.98
N MET A 112 10.70 -1.75 -14.74
CA MET A 112 11.84 -1.73 -15.65
C MET A 112 11.41 -1.26 -17.05
N PRO A 113 12.35 -0.84 -17.92
CA PRO A 113 12.06 -0.32 -19.27
C PRO A 113 11.34 -1.29 -20.20
N ASP A 114 11.47 -2.59 -19.94
CA ASP A 114 10.79 -3.68 -20.63
C ASP A 114 9.37 -3.96 -20.08
N GLY A 115 8.92 -3.19 -19.08
CA GLY A 115 7.64 -3.36 -18.43
C GLY A 115 7.61 -4.36 -17.27
N THR A 116 8.68 -5.13 -17.08
CA THR A 116 8.79 -6.08 -15.97
C THR A 116 8.96 -5.34 -14.63
N TRP A 117 8.74 -6.04 -13.53
CA TRP A 117 8.95 -5.49 -12.19
C TRP A 117 10.25 -6.04 -11.59
N ARG A 118 11.15 -5.14 -11.20
CA ARG A 118 12.30 -5.48 -10.37
C ARG A 118 11.92 -5.31 -8.90
N THR A 119 11.91 -6.41 -8.16
CA THR A 119 11.63 -6.43 -6.73
C THR A 119 12.94 -6.32 -5.94
N SER A 120 12.94 -5.51 -4.88
CA SER A 120 14.06 -5.41 -3.96
C SER A 120 14.17 -6.64 -3.04
N SER A 121 15.29 -6.78 -2.35
CA SER A 121 15.37 -7.58 -1.14
C SER A 121 14.46 -7.01 -0.03
N ILE A 122 14.14 -7.82 0.98
CA ILE A 122 13.51 -7.33 2.21
C ILE A 122 14.61 -6.62 3.00
N CYS A 123 14.53 -5.29 3.05
CA CYS A 123 15.49 -4.46 3.76
C CYS A 123 15.03 -4.24 5.19
N GLU A 124 15.90 -4.53 6.15
CA GLU A 124 15.66 -4.25 7.56
C GLU A 124 16.48 -3.06 8.06
N TYR A 125 15.91 -2.32 9.02
CA TYR A 125 16.59 -1.25 9.73
C TYR A 125 16.19 -1.25 11.20
N GLU A 126 17.20 -1.37 12.06
CA GLU A 126 17.05 -1.33 13.50
C GLU A 126 17.18 0.11 14.03
N PHE A 127 16.26 0.49 14.91
CA PHE A 127 16.30 1.72 15.66
C PHE A 127 16.20 1.44 17.16
N ASN A 128 17.34 1.55 17.86
CA ASN A 128 17.39 1.49 19.31
C ASN A 128 17.26 2.91 19.91
N PRO A 129 16.13 3.25 20.54
CA PRO A 129 15.87 4.59 21.06
C PRO A 129 16.75 4.97 22.25
N VAL A 130 17.20 4.00 23.04
CA VAL A 130 18.05 4.23 24.22
C VAL A 130 19.46 4.56 23.77
N LEU A 131 20.06 3.69 22.96
CA LEU A 131 21.39 3.93 22.39
C LEU A 131 21.42 5.23 21.60
N ARG A 132 20.38 5.52 20.81
CA ARG A 132 20.32 6.76 20.04
C ARG A 132 20.25 8.01 20.93
N ALA A 133 19.52 7.95 22.03
CA ALA A 133 19.48 9.05 23.01
C ALA A 133 20.84 9.26 23.66
N GLU A 134 21.51 8.17 24.07
CA GLU A 134 22.82 8.20 24.69
C GLU A 134 23.88 8.79 23.76
N GLU A 135 23.90 8.38 22.49
CA GLU A 135 24.78 8.97 21.46
C GLU A 135 24.58 10.49 21.35
N ASP A 136 23.34 10.96 21.32
CA ASP A 136 23.04 12.39 21.20
C ASP A 136 23.42 13.18 22.45
N ILE A 137 23.29 12.58 23.64
CA ILE A 137 23.72 13.16 24.91
C ILE A 137 25.25 13.26 24.96
N LEU A 138 25.97 12.20 24.57
CA LEU A 138 27.43 12.18 24.55
C LEU A 138 28.02 13.17 23.54
N ARG A 139 27.32 13.42 22.42
CA ARG A 139 27.73 14.40 21.39
C ARG A 139 27.34 15.84 21.71
N ASP A 140 26.56 16.06 22.77
CA ASP A 140 26.11 17.39 23.14
C ASP A 140 27.22 18.19 23.81
N LYS A 141 27.78 19.17 23.09
CA LYS A 141 28.77 20.12 23.61
C LYS A 141 28.12 21.33 24.28
N GLY A 142 26.80 21.50 24.15
CA GLY A 142 26.07 22.72 24.49
C GLY A 142 25.28 22.64 25.80
N ASP A 143 25.56 21.65 26.65
CA ASP A 143 24.92 21.46 27.95
C ASP A 143 23.39 21.31 27.92
N LYS A 144 22.82 21.07 26.74
CA LYS A 144 21.38 20.95 26.50
C LYS A 144 20.80 19.79 27.31
N TYR A 145 21.55 18.71 27.48
CA TYR A 145 21.14 17.52 28.24
C TYR A 145 21.88 17.35 29.57
N LYS A 146 22.30 18.44 30.23
CA LYS A 146 22.87 18.37 31.59
C LYS A 146 21.90 17.79 32.62
N ASP A 147 20.62 18.18 32.52
CA ASP A 147 19.56 17.78 33.44
C ASP A 147 19.04 16.36 33.12
N GLU A 148 18.83 15.56 34.17
CA GLU A 148 18.30 14.20 34.08
C GLU A 148 16.91 14.17 33.43
N ASN A 149 16.05 15.16 33.72
CA ASN A 149 14.72 15.24 33.12
C ASN A 149 14.78 15.43 31.60
N LYS A 150 15.74 16.24 31.13
CA LYS A 150 15.95 16.46 29.69
C LYS A 150 16.49 15.21 28.99
N ARG A 151 17.35 14.43 29.65
CA ARG A 151 17.82 13.13 29.15
C ARG A 151 16.67 12.13 29.05
N LYS A 152 15.86 12.00 30.10
CA LYS A 152 14.66 11.13 30.11
C LYS A 152 13.67 11.53 29.02
N LEU A 153 13.41 12.82 28.84
CA LEU A 153 12.52 13.34 27.80
C LEU A 153 13.01 13.01 26.39
N LEU A 154 14.33 13.10 26.14
CA LEU A 154 14.91 12.70 24.85
C LEU A 154 14.66 11.22 24.56
N THR A 155 14.97 10.34 25.52
CA THR A 155 14.75 8.90 25.38
C THR A 155 13.28 8.57 25.16
N LEU A 156 12.36 9.20 25.90
CA LEU A 156 10.92 9.04 25.71
C LEU A 156 10.47 9.50 24.31
N THR A 157 11.03 10.60 23.81
CA THR A 157 10.75 11.08 22.46
C THR A 157 11.19 10.07 21.40
N TYR A 158 12.38 9.49 21.54
CA TYR A 158 12.81 8.43 20.63
C TYR A 158 12.00 7.15 20.75
N LYS A 159 11.56 6.77 21.95
CA LYS A 159 10.63 5.65 22.13
C LYS A 159 9.29 5.91 21.44
N LYS A 160 8.73 7.12 21.57
CA LYS A 160 7.44 7.52 20.95
C LYS A 160 7.47 7.41 19.43
N PHE A 161 8.57 7.82 18.80
CA PHE A 161 8.70 7.82 17.33
C PHE A 161 9.54 6.67 16.79
N GLY A 162 9.85 5.66 17.62
CA GLY A 162 10.79 4.61 17.27
C GLY A 162 10.35 3.75 16.09
N ARG A 163 9.07 3.33 16.07
CA ARG A 163 8.49 2.59 14.93
C ARG A 163 8.52 3.38 13.64
N ALA A 164 8.12 4.65 13.67
CA ALA A 164 8.14 5.50 12.48
C ALA A 164 9.56 5.65 11.93
N ARG A 165 10.55 5.91 12.80
CA ARG A 165 11.97 5.99 12.40
C ARG A 165 12.49 4.68 11.83
N ALA A 166 12.13 3.55 12.45
CA ALA A 166 12.53 2.24 11.99
C ALA A 166 11.98 1.96 10.57
N GLY A 167 10.68 2.23 10.37
CA GLY A 167 10.01 2.09 9.08
C GLY A 167 10.59 3.00 7.99
N THR A 168 10.80 4.29 8.27
CA THR A 168 11.46 5.22 7.33
C THR A 168 12.86 4.74 6.96
N GLY A 169 13.65 4.27 7.92
CA GLY A 169 14.99 3.75 7.66
C GLY A 169 14.98 2.50 6.76
N ALA A 170 14.03 1.59 6.96
CA ALA A 170 13.86 0.41 6.12
C ALA A 170 13.46 0.80 4.68
N ARG A 171 12.50 1.72 4.52
CA ARG A 171 12.07 2.23 3.21
C ARG A 171 13.19 2.95 2.48
N LEU A 172 14.00 3.74 3.19
CA LEU A 172 15.18 4.38 2.60
C LEU A 172 16.19 3.34 2.10
N ARG A 173 16.42 2.25 2.83
CA ARG A 173 17.31 1.15 2.36
C ARG A 173 16.82 0.53 1.06
N VAL A 174 15.51 0.29 0.94
CA VAL A 174 14.89 -0.21 -0.31
C VAL A 174 15.10 0.76 -1.46
N ILE A 175 14.86 2.07 -1.22
CA ILE A 175 15.07 3.10 -2.25
C ILE A 175 16.51 3.08 -2.75
N ARG A 176 17.49 3.01 -1.85
CA ARG A 176 18.91 2.93 -2.25
C ARG A 176 19.21 1.68 -3.05
N GLU A 177 18.65 0.53 -2.69
CA GLU A 177 18.87 -0.72 -3.42
C GLU A 177 18.35 -0.62 -4.86
N LEU A 178 17.17 -0.02 -5.06
CA LEU A 178 16.52 0.09 -6.37
C LEU A 178 17.06 1.24 -7.24
N THR A 179 17.58 2.30 -6.64
CA THR A 179 18.06 3.51 -7.36
C THR A 179 19.58 3.65 -7.40
N GLY A 180 20.32 2.91 -6.57
CA GLY A 180 21.76 3.12 -6.37
C GLY A 180 22.09 4.38 -5.56
N MET A 181 21.09 5.03 -4.95
CA MET A 181 21.30 6.24 -4.16
C MET A 181 22.16 5.96 -2.92
N GLN A 182 23.05 6.91 -2.61
CA GLN A 182 23.87 6.90 -1.40
C GLN A 182 23.03 7.04 -0.10
N THR A 183 23.61 6.65 1.04
CA THR A 183 22.92 6.67 2.34
C THR A 183 22.72 8.06 2.91
N SER A 184 23.71 8.93 2.73
CA SER A 184 23.73 10.28 3.25
C SER A 184 24.37 11.23 2.26
N PHE A 185 24.04 12.50 2.40
CA PHE A 185 24.48 13.57 1.53
C PHE A 185 25.38 14.53 2.30
N LYS A 186 26.38 15.09 1.62
CA LYS A 186 27.15 16.21 2.13
C LYS A 186 26.38 17.52 1.96
N ARG A 187 26.75 18.56 2.70
CA ARG A 187 26.05 19.86 2.70
C ARG A 187 25.99 20.52 1.32
N ASP A 188 27.06 20.43 0.55
CA ASP A 188 27.18 20.92 -0.82
C ASP A 188 26.25 20.19 -1.80
N GLN A 189 25.92 18.93 -1.50
CA GLN A 189 25.00 18.13 -2.30
C GLN A 189 23.52 18.47 -2.05
N LEU A 190 23.18 19.08 -0.92
CA LEU A 190 21.78 19.36 -0.56
C LEU A 190 21.14 20.48 -1.38
N GLN A 191 21.97 21.38 -1.94
CA GLN A 191 21.49 22.46 -2.81
C GLN A 191 21.29 22.02 -4.26
N LYS A 192 21.76 20.81 -4.58
CA LYS A 192 21.66 20.23 -5.91
C LYS A 192 20.31 19.55 -6.08
N SER A 193 19.77 19.60 -7.29
CA SER A 193 18.58 18.84 -7.63
C SER A 193 18.92 17.35 -7.68
N MET A 194 17.96 16.50 -7.32
CA MET A 194 18.06 15.06 -7.52
C MET A 194 17.19 14.65 -8.69
N VAL A 195 17.76 13.93 -9.64
CA VAL A 195 17.07 13.50 -10.86
C VAL A 195 16.86 12.00 -10.82
N PHE A 196 15.60 11.59 -10.93
CA PHE A 196 15.17 10.20 -10.96
C PHE A 196 14.41 9.92 -12.25
N CYS A 197 14.25 8.64 -12.58
CA CYS A 197 13.45 8.18 -13.70
C CYS A 197 12.49 7.10 -13.22
N ARG A 198 11.23 7.23 -13.62
CA ARG A 198 10.20 6.20 -13.44
C ARG A 198 9.63 5.80 -14.79
N ILE A 199 9.26 4.53 -14.92
CA ILE A 199 8.71 4.00 -16.16
C ILE A 199 7.18 4.03 -16.09
N ALA A 200 6.59 4.89 -16.90
CA ALA A 200 5.15 5.02 -17.05
C ALA A 200 4.64 4.19 -18.23
N VAL A 201 3.35 3.89 -18.21
CA VAL A 201 2.66 3.22 -19.32
C VAL A 201 2.28 4.28 -20.35
N ASN A 202 2.56 4.03 -21.63
CA ASN A 202 2.22 4.93 -22.72
C ASN A 202 0.71 4.86 -23.04
N THR A 203 -0.11 5.55 -22.25
CA THR A 203 -1.57 5.52 -22.41
C THR A 203 -2.03 6.01 -23.77
N ASP A 204 -1.36 7.00 -24.35
CA ASP A 204 -1.76 7.59 -25.63
C ASP A 204 -1.61 6.59 -26.78
N LEU A 205 -0.47 5.88 -26.82
CA LEU A 205 -0.24 4.82 -27.79
C LEU A 205 -1.21 3.65 -27.58
N LEU A 206 -1.52 3.33 -26.32
CA LEU A 206 -2.43 2.24 -25.99
C LEU A 206 -3.90 2.53 -26.32
N LEU A 207 -4.32 3.79 -26.21
CA LEU A 207 -5.69 4.21 -26.52
C LEU A 207 -5.93 4.42 -28.02
N ALA A 208 -4.87 4.63 -28.80
CA ALA A 208 -4.93 4.88 -30.23
C ALA A 208 -5.35 3.67 -31.08
N ASP A 209 -4.94 2.45 -30.71
CA ASP A 209 -5.31 1.21 -31.42
C ASP A 209 -6.32 0.37 -30.59
N PRO A 210 -7.50 -0.01 -31.16
CA PRO A 210 -8.47 -0.87 -30.49
C PRO A 210 -7.88 -2.17 -29.92
N LYS A 211 -6.90 -2.79 -30.59
CA LYS A 211 -6.26 -4.03 -30.09
C LYS A 211 -5.32 -3.77 -28.91
N THR A 212 -4.57 -2.67 -28.95
CA THR A 212 -3.70 -2.32 -27.82
C THR A 212 -4.49 -1.84 -26.62
N ARG A 213 -5.72 -1.34 -26.82
CA ARG A 213 -6.62 -0.94 -25.74
C ARG A 213 -7.03 -2.11 -24.85
N GLU A 214 -7.32 -3.28 -25.43
CA GLU A 214 -7.64 -4.48 -24.65
C GLU A 214 -6.43 -4.97 -23.85
N VAL A 215 -5.25 -5.01 -24.48
CA VAL A 215 -3.99 -5.40 -23.82
C VAL A 215 -3.59 -4.39 -22.74
N ALA A 216 -3.83 -3.10 -22.97
CA ALA A 216 -3.61 -2.02 -22.01
C ALA A 216 -4.53 -2.12 -20.81
N LEU A 217 -5.82 -2.41 -21.04
CA LEU A 217 -6.78 -2.63 -19.98
C LEU A 217 -6.39 -3.88 -19.17
N GLU A 218 -5.94 -4.96 -19.80
CA GLU A 218 -5.51 -6.16 -19.08
C GLU A 218 -4.18 -5.95 -18.31
N ALA A 219 -3.24 -5.18 -18.87
CA ALA A 219 -1.94 -4.88 -18.25
C ALA A 219 -2.00 -3.77 -17.18
N ALA A 220 -2.86 -2.77 -17.37
CA ALA A 220 -3.08 -1.67 -16.42
C ALA A 220 -4.06 -2.05 -15.31
N LEU A 221 -5.12 -2.80 -15.65
CA LEU A 221 -6.16 -3.26 -14.75
C LEU A 221 -6.09 -4.77 -14.56
N GLY A 222 -4.95 -5.34 -14.16
CA GLY A 222 -4.82 -6.77 -13.78
C GLY A 222 -5.76 -7.26 -12.64
N VAL A 223 -6.84 -6.52 -12.37
CA VAL A 223 -7.91 -6.66 -11.39
C VAL A 223 -9.30 -6.76 -12.07
N THR A 224 -9.49 -6.42 -13.35
CA THR A 224 -10.84 -6.46 -13.98
C THR A 224 -11.40 -7.88 -14.10
N ARG A 225 -10.59 -8.91 -14.35
CA ARG A 225 -11.06 -10.31 -14.29
C ARG A 225 -11.56 -10.72 -12.90
N GLN A 226 -11.05 -10.09 -11.84
CA GLN A 226 -11.49 -10.33 -10.46
C GLN A 226 -12.77 -9.56 -10.11
N ILE A 227 -13.06 -8.43 -10.76
CA ILE A 227 -14.24 -7.59 -10.49
C ILE A 227 -15.41 -7.94 -11.41
N TYR A 228 -15.16 -8.23 -12.70
CA TYR A 228 -16.20 -8.36 -13.72
C TYR A 228 -16.36 -9.78 -14.28
N GLY A 229 -15.53 -10.75 -13.85
CA GLY A 229 -15.55 -12.12 -14.35
C GLY A 229 -15.05 -12.26 -15.80
N PRO A 230 -14.94 -13.49 -16.33
CA PRO A 230 -14.57 -13.69 -17.73
C PRO A 230 -15.63 -13.04 -18.64
N PRO A 231 -15.23 -12.47 -19.79
CA PRO A 231 -16.17 -11.87 -20.72
C PRO A 231 -17.23 -12.91 -21.11
N LYS A 232 -18.51 -12.60 -20.88
CA LYS A 232 -19.61 -13.39 -21.44
C LYS A 232 -19.41 -13.39 -22.94
N GLU A 233 -19.34 -14.58 -23.53
CA GLU A 233 -19.36 -14.75 -24.99
C GLU A 233 -20.45 -13.84 -25.57
N GLY A 234 -20.08 -13.03 -26.56
CA GLY A 234 -20.98 -12.08 -27.20
C GLY A 234 -22.25 -12.78 -27.71
N PRO A 235 -23.36 -12.03 -27.88
CA PRO A 235 -24.64 -12.62 -28.24
C PRO A 235 -24.49 -13.40 -29.55
N LYS A 236 -24.69 -14.72 -29.50
CA LYS A 236 -24.91 -15.52 -30.70
C LYS A 236 -26.13 -14.92 -31.39
N ALA A 237 -25.94 -14.47 -32.62
CA ALA A 237 -27.00 -13.95 -33.45
C ALA A 237 -28.17 -14.95 -33.46
N LEU A 238 -29.37 -14.43 -33.18
CA LEU A 238 -30.61 -15.12 -33.51
C LEU A 238 -30.64 -15.32 -35.02
N SER A 239 -30.44 -16.55 -35.48
CA SER A 239 -30.94 -16.99 -36.78
C SER A 239 -31.14 -18.50 -36.77
N ASP A 240 -32.41 -18.85 -36.95
CA ASP A 240 -32.91 -20.04 -37.63
C ASP A 240 -32.65 -21.40 -36.97
N HIS A 241 -33.64 -21.88 -36.21
CA HIS A 241 -34.54 -22.92 -36.72
C HIS A 241 -35.63 -23.21 -35.68
N TYR A 242 -36.87 -22.83 -36.01
CA TYR A 242 -38.06 -23.50 -35.48
C TYR A 242 -38.16 -24.87 -36.13
N THR A 243 -38.08 -25.93 -35.34
CA THR A 243 -38.88 -27.14 -35.55
C THR A 243 -39.35 -27.63 -34.18
N VAL A 244 -40.66 -27.60 -34.02
CA VAL A 244 -41.44 -28.21 -32.94
C VAL A 244 -41.46 -29.73 -33.14
N GLU A 245 -41.47 -30.46 -32.03
CA GLU A 245 -41.95 -31.85 -31.76
C GLU A 245 -40.97 -32.51 -30.77
N ASP A 246 -41.36 -33.34 -29.80
CA ASP A 246 -42.53 -33.48 -28.93
C ASP A 246 -42.04 -34.43 -27.79
N ASP A 247 -42.78 -34.48 -26.69
CA ASP A 247 -42.84 -35.57 -25.70
C ASP A 247 -41.69 -35.94 -24.71
N ASN A 248 -42.01 -35.62 -23.44
CA ASN A 248 -42.11 -36.52 -22.27
C ASN A 248 -40.92 -37.24 -21.60
N HIS A 249 -41.08 -37.34 -20.27
CA HIS A 249 -40.33 -38.04 -19.21
C HIS A 249 -39.30 -37.14 -18.48
N GLY A 250 -39.50 -36.67 -17.25
CA GLY A 250 -40.20 -37.26 -16.12
C GLY A 250 -39.19 -38.00 -15.24
N GLN A 251 -38.54 -37.30 -14.28
CA GLN A 251 -38.10 -37.87 -13.01
C GLN A 251 -37.50 -36.81 -12.06
N ALA A 252 -38.00 -36.84 -10.83
CA ALA A 252 -37.59 -36.04 -9.68
C ALA A 252 -36.21 -36.45 -9.13
N PRO A 253 -35.52 -35.57 -8.38
CA PRO A 253 -34.26 -35.91 -7.72
C PRO A 253 -34.47 -36.84 -6.50
N PRO A 254 -33.59 -37.84 -6.25
CA PRO A 254 -33.65 -38.66 -5.05
C PRO A 254 -33.03 -37.99 -3.80
N PRO A 255 -33.34 -38.50 -2.59
CA PRO A 255 -33.39 -37.72 -1.34
C PRO A 255 -32.18 -37.88 -0.39
N GLU A 256 -32.14 -37.00 0.61
CA GLU A 256 -31.27 -37.02 1.80
C GLU A 256 -31.55 -38.18 2.78
N ASN A 257 -30.50 -38.71 3.42
CA ASN A 257 -30.48 -39.35 4.74
C ASN A 257 -29.06 -39.93 5.00
N ASN A 258 -28.48 -40.05 6.20
CA ASN A 258 -28.73 -39.53 7.54
C ASN A 258 -27.54 -39.98 8.43
N THR A 259 -27.31 -39.26 9.53
CA THR A 259 -26.77 -39.72 10.85
C THR A 259 -25.43 -40.47 10.95
N GLN A 260 -24.52 -39.92 11.77
CA GLN A 260 -23.96 -40.69 12.88
C GLN A 260 -23.55 -39.79 14.07
N LYS A 261 -24.26 -39.97 15.18
CA LYS A 261 -23.87 -39.55 16.54
C LYS A 261 -22.99 -40.65 17.15
N HIS A 262 -21.99 -40.25 17.94
CA HIS A 262 -21.57 -41.00 19.12
C HIS A 262 -21.20 -40.02 20.24
N GLY A 263 -21.96 -40.06 21.34
CA GLY A 263 -21.46 -39.66 22.67
C GLY A 263 -20.52 -40.75 23.18
N GLY A 264 -19.67 -40.56 24.19
CA GLY A 264 -19.57 -39.55 25.22
C GLY A 264 -19.12 -40.31 26.47
N GLN A 265 -18.00 -39.94 27.07
CA GLN A 265 -17.67 -40.34 28.44
C GLN A 265 -16.73 -39.32 29.08
N THR A 266 -17.13 -38.97 30.28
CA THR A 266 -16.70 -37.89 31.17
C THR A 266 -15.53 -38.32 32.05
N THR A 267 -14.64 -37.37 32.34
CA THR A 267 -13.87 -37.32 33.59
C THR A 267 -13.82 -35.88 34.09
N ASP A 268 -14.62 -35.62 35.11
CA ASP A 268 -14.33 -34.86 36.33
C ASP A 268 -13.85 -33.40 36.24
N ASP A 269 -14.83 -32.50 36.45
CA ASP A 269 -14.92 -31.58 37.60
C ASP A 269 -13.59 -31.16 38.27
N ILE A 270 -13.02 -30.07 37.79
CA ILE A 270 -12.19 -29.16 38.58
C ILE A 270 -12.59 -27.74 38.14
N TRP A 271 -12.96 -26.88 39.09
CA TRP A 271 -13.47 -25.50 38.98
C TRP A 271 -15.00 -25.34 39.08
N GLY A 272 -15.41 -24.96 40.30
CA GLY A 272 -16.79 -24.87 40.74
C GLY A 272 -17.65 -23.89 39.94
N LYS A 273 -18.89 -24.30 39.70
CA LYS A 273 -20.00 -23.45 39.28
C LYS A 273 -20.26 -22.40 40.37
N THR A 274 -19.73 -21.20 40.19
CA THR A 274 -20.28 -20.02 40.82
C THR A 274 -21.52 -19.63 40.02
N GLY A 275 -22.70 -19.69 40.65
CA GLY A 275 -23.94 -19.22 40.04
C GLY A 275 -23.80 -17.74 39.70
N GLU A 276 -24.01 -17.40 38.43
CA GLU A 276 -24.08 -16.02 37.95
C GLU A 276 -25.12 -15.28 38.80
N THR A 277 -24.70 -14.24 39.50
CA THR A 277 -25.59 -13.46 40.38
C THR A 277 -26.63 -12.70 39.53
N ASP A 278 -27.81 -12.44 40.08
CA ASP A 278 -28.90 -11.76 39.36
C ASP A 278 -28.49 -10.38 38.81
N GLU A 279 -27.50 -9.72 39.43
CA GLU A 279 -26.91 -8.47 38.94
C GLU A 279 -25.99 -8.67 37.73
N GLN A 280 -25.22 -9.76 37.69
CA GLN A 280 -24.41 -10.13 36.53
C GLN A 280 -25.29 -10.51 35.33
N LYS A 281 -26.42 -11.17 35.59
CA LYS A 281 -27.40 -11.50 34.56
C LYS A 281 -28.09 -10.24 34.00
N LYS A 282 -28.50 -9.31 34.86
CA LYS A 282 -29.09 -8.01 34.44
C LYS A 282 -28.11 -7.14 33.65
N THR A 283 -26.84 -7.09 34.06
CA THR A 283 -25.82 -6.30 33.36
C THR A 283 -25.51 -6.87 31.98
N ARG A 284 -25.52 -8.21 31.84
CA ARG A 284 -25.39 -8.88 30.55
C ARG A 284 -26.60 -8.68 29.64
N GLU A 285 -27.81 -8.80 30.17
CA GLU A 285 -29.05 -8.52 29.43
C GLU A 285 -29.12 -7.05 28.95
N MET A 286 -28.69 -6.10 29.79
CA MET A 286 -28.60 -4.68 29.42
C MET A 286 -27.53 -4.42 28.35
N ALA A 287 -26.39 -5.13 28.41
CA ALA A 287 -25.34 -5.03 27.40
C ALA A 287 -25.80 -5.61 26.06
N ASP A 288 -26.54 -6.72 26.07
CA ASP A 288 -27.10 -7.34 24.86
C ASP A 288 -28.22 -6.48 24.25
N ASP A 289 -29.07 -5.84 25.06
CA ASP A 289 -30.08 -4.88 24.58
C ASP A 289 -29.44 -3.64 23.95
N LEU A 290 -28.40 -3.08 24.58
CA LEU A 290 -27.62 -1.97 24.00
C LEU A 290 -26.95 -2.37 22.69
N ARG A 291 -26.44 -3.61 22.60
CA ARG A 291 -25.81 -4.14 21.38
C ARG A 291 -26.84 -4.31 20.26
N LYS A 292 -28.04 -4.77 20.60
CA LYS A 292 -29.16 -4.93 19.66
C LYS A 292 -29.65 -3.58 19.14
N ARG A 293 -29.87 -2.59 20.03
CA ARG A 293 -30.24 -1.22 19.63
C ARG A 293 -29.16 -0.55 18.77
N ARG A 294 -27.87 -0.80 19.07
CA ARG A 294 -26.77 -0.29 18.25
C ARG A 294 -26.72 -0.94 16.86
N MET A 295 -27.12 -2.21 16.74
CA MET A 295 -27.26 -2.86 15.44
C MET A 295 -28.46 -2.33 14.64
N GLU A 296 -29.60 -2.10 15.29
CA GLU A 296 -30.79 -1.52 14.65
C GLU A 296 -30.51 -0.09 14.16
N TYR A 297 -29.88 0.75 14.99
CA TYR A 297 -29.47 2.11 14.61
C TYR A 297 -28.44 2.14 13.46
N SER A 298 -27.49 1.19 13.46
CA SER A 298 -26.51 1.06 12.38
C SER A 298 -27.15 0.62 11.06
N LYS A 299 -28.14 -0.28 11.13
CA LYS A 299 -28.89 -0.73 9.97
C LYS A 299 -29.71 0.41 9.36
N GLU A 300 -30.40 1.20 10.20
CA GLU A 300 -31.12 2.40 9.76
C GLU A 300 -30.19 3.43 9.11
N LEU A 301 -28.97 3.62 9.64
CA LEU A 301 -27.96 4.49 9.03
C LEU A 301 -27.50 3.97 7.67
N SER A 302 -27.31 2.64 7.53
CA SER A 302 -26.89 2.03 6.28
C SER A 302 -27.97 2.09 5.20
N GLU A 303 -29.24 1.92 5.57
CA GLU A 303 -30.37 2.05 4.64
C GLU A 303 -30.56 3.51 4.22
N LYS A 304 -30.41 4.47 5.14
CA LYS A 304 -30.42 5.90 4.78
C LYS A 304 -29.26 6.29 3.86
N ALA A 305 -28.04 5.81 4.14
CA ALA A 305 -26.88 6.09 3.31
C ALA A 305 -27.03 5.50 1.89
N LEU A 306 -27.62 4.30 1.77
CA LEU A 306 -27.89 3.70 0.47
C LEU A 306 -28.95 4.48 -0.32
N ILE A 307 -30.00 4.98 0.35
CA ILE A 307 -31.02 5.83 -0.29
C ILE A 307 -30.43 7.18 -0.72
N GLU A 308 -29.56 7.79 0.09
CA GLU A 308 -28.88 9.06 -0.27
C GLU A 308 -27.92 8.88 -1.45
N ILE A 309 -27.21 7.76 -1.53
CA ILE A 309 -26.34 7.43 -2.67
C ILE A 309 -27.17 7.23 -3.95
N ASP A 310 -28.28 6.50 -3.87
CA ASP A 310 -29.16 6.27 -5.03
C ASP A 310 -29.81 7.57 -5.51
N THR A 311 -30.16 8.45 -4.57
CA THR A 311 -30.68 9.81 -4.88
C THR A 311 -29.60 10.68 -5.52
N ALA A 312 -28.38 10.66 -4.99
CA ALA A 312 -27.24 11.44 -5.52
C ALA A 312 -26.76 10.95 -6.91
N LEU A 313 -27.01 9.69 -7.27
CA LEU A 313 -26.73 9.14 -8.59
C LEU A 313 -27.81 9.48 -9.63
N SER A 314 -28.99 9.92 -9.20
CA SER A 314 -30.13 10.27 -10.06
C SER A 314 -30.22 11.76 -10.45
N GLU A 315 -29.48 12.63 -9.77
CA GLU A 315 -29.44 14.08 -10.01
C GLU A 315 -28.05 14.53 -10.51
N PRO A 316 -27.93 15.66 -11.24
CA PRO A 316 -26.64 16.18 -11.69
C PRO A 316 -25.70 16.41 -10.49
N ILE A 317 -24.53 15.75 -10.57
CA ILE A 317 -23.51 15.57 -9.53
C ILE A 317 -23.36 16.78 -8.61
N ASN A 318 -23.80 16.62 -7.35
CA ASN A 318 -23.51 17.55 -6.26
C ASN A 318 -22.28 17.07 -5.47
N PRO A 319 -21.12 17.76 -5.57
CA PRO A 319 -19.88 17.35 -4.90
C PRO A 319 -20.00 17.24 -3.38
N HIS A 320 -20.95 17.95 -2.77
CA HIS A 320 -21.17 17.90 -1.33
C HIS A 320 -21.75 16.56 -0.88
N LEU A 321 -22.69 15.98 -1.65
CA LEU A 321 -23.29 14.68 -1.36
C LEU A 321 -22.29 13.53 -1.55
N ILE A 322 -21.35 13.66 -2.50
CA ILE A 322 -20.26 12.70 -2.69
C ILE A 322 -19.33 12.68 -1.48
N ASN A 323 -18.96 13.85 -0.95
CA ASN A 323 -18.09 13.93 0.22
C ASN A 323 -18.75 13.33 1.48
N VAL A 324 -20.05 13.58 1.68
CA VAL A 324 -20.82 12.97 2.79
C VAL A 324 -20.91 11.44 2.63
N ALA A 325 -21.09 10.94 1.41
CA ALA A 325 -21.10 9.51 1.15
C ALA A 325 -19.72 8.86 1.40
N ILE A 326 -18.62 9.53 1.08
CA ILE A 326 -17.24 9.07 1.35
C ILE A 326 -17.00 9.01 2.86
N GLU A 327 -17.35 10.05 3.62
CA GLU A 327 -17.19 10.07 5.08
C GLU A 327 -17.98 8.94 5.76
N ASN A 328 -19.19 8.64 5.26
CA ASN A 328 -20.01 7.54 5.76
C ASN A 328 -19.44 6.15 5.41
N LEU A 329 -18.76 6.01 4.26
CA LEU A 329 -18.07 4.79 3.84
C LEU A 329 -16.83 4.52 4.70
N ASP A 330 -16.04 5.55 4.99
CA ASP A 330 -14.87 5.46 5.89
C ASP A 330 -15.30 5.03 7.30
N ALA A 331 -16.40 5.59 7.82
CA ALA A 331 -16.97 5.18 9.10
C ALA A 331 -17.40 3.70 9.10
N TRP A 332 -17.91 3.19 7.97
CA TRP A 332 -18.29 1.79 7.83
C TRP A 332 -17.08 0.85 7.74
N GLU A 333 -15.99 1.24 7.07
CA GLU A 333 -14.76 0.44 7.01
C GLU A 333 -14.04 0.35 8.37
N VAL A 334 -14.05 1.44 9.14
CA VAL A 334 -13.57 1.45 10.54
C VAL A 334 -14.39 0.48 11.40
N TRP A 335 -15.72 0.50 11.28
CA TRP A 335 -16.57 -0.46 11.99
C TRP A 335 -16.29 -1.92 11.58
N ARG A 336 -16.10 -2.18 10.27
CA ARG A 336 -15.83 -3.53 9.75
C ARG A 336 -14.49 -4.09 10.22
N THR A 337 -13.49 -3.23 10.40
CA THR A 337 -12.17 -3.61 10.91
C THR A 337 -12.20 -3.88 12.42
N GLU A 338 -12.97 -3.12 13.19
CA GLU A 338 -13.22 -3.39 14.61
C GLU A 338 -13.90 -4.75 14.85
N GLN A 339 -14.85 -5.16 13.99
CA GLN A 339 -15.51 -6.48 14.10
C GLN A 339 -14.59 -7.66 13.78
N ARG A 340 -13.56 -7.45 12.94
CA ARG A 340 -12.58 -8.49 12.58
C ARG A 340 -11.43 -8.62 13.59
N GLY A 341 -11.23 -7.63 14.44
CA GLY A 341 -10.19 -7.60 15.48
C GLY A 341 -10.57 -8.23 16.82
N GLY A 342 -11.80 -8.73 16.97
CA GLY A 342 -12.27 -9.41 18.19
C GLY A 342 -12.16 -10.92 18.12
N LYS A 343 -10.94 -11.47 18.19
CA LYS A 343 -10.67 -12.85 18.62
C LYS A 343 -9.41 -12.91 19.47
#